data_AF-A0A3M1KF44-F1
#
_entry.id   AF-A0A3M1KF44-F1
#
_cell.length_a   1.000
_cell.length_b   1.000
_cell.length_c   1.000
_cell.angle_alpha   90.00
_cell.angle_beta   90.00
_cell.angle_gamma   90.00
#
_symmetry.space_group_name_H-M   'P 1'
#
loop_
_entity.id
_entity.type
_entity.pdbx_description
1 polymer ?
#
loop_
_entity_poly.entity_id
_entity_poly.type
_entity_poly.pdbx_seq_one_letter_code
_entity_poly.pdbx_strand_id
1 'polypeptide(L)' 'LVVANRLGCVNHAWLTVRELERRALPLAGWILNEVSSERTVASETNLETLTSLLGPPIAVRGYQQPAVLDPRVF' A
#
# COMPACT_ATOMS: atom_id res chain seq x y z
N LEU A 1 -6.26 4.37 1.83
CA LEU A 1 -4.84 4.55 1.43
C LEU A 1 -4.39 3.35 0.61
N VAL A 2 -3.76 3.54 -0.55
CA VAL A 2 -3.15 2.44 -1.31
C VAL A 2 -1.63 2.56 -1.18
N VAL A 3 -0.98 1.51 -0.70
CA VAL A 3 0.45 1.47 -0.44
C VAL A 3 1.12 0.53 -1.44
N ALA A 4 2.04 1.05 -2.25
CA ALA A 4 2.87 0.21 -3.10
C ALA A 4 3.87 -0.57 -2.24
N ASN A 5 3.87 -1.89 -2.31
CA ASN A 5 4.77 -2.72 -1.52
C ASN A 5 6.21 -2.65 -2.08
N ARG A 6 7.02 -1.79 -1.48
CA ARG A 6 8.43 -1.56 -1.85
C ARG A 6 9.17 -0.95 -0.67
N LEU A 7 10.50 -0.91 -0.76
CA LEU A 7 11.32 -0.24 0.25
C LEU A 7 10.87 1.23 0.46
N GLY A 8 10.75 1.63 1.73
CA GLY A 8 10.34 2.97 2.13
C GLY A 8 8.82 3.17 2.29
N CYS A 9 7.98 2.21 1.87
CA CYS A 9 6.52 2.39 1.92
C CYS A 9 5.98 2.53 3.36
N VAL A 10 6.66 1.93 4.35
CA VAL A 10 6.30 2.06 5.77
C VAL A 10 6.28 3.52 6.21
N ASN A 11 7.38 4.25 5.97
CA ASN A 11 7.47 5.66 6.34
C ASN A 11 6.41 6.50 5.63
N HIS A 12 6.24 6.31 4.32
CA HIS A 12 5.25 7.08 3.56
C HIS A 12 3.82 6.82 4.03
N ALA A 13 3.45 5.57 4.27
CA ALA A 13 2.13 5.21 4.76
C ALA A 13 1.90 5.80 6.16
N TRP A 14 2.85 5.63 7.07
CA TRP A 14 2.75 6.17 8.43
C TRP A 14 2.60 7.69 8.45
N LEU A 15 3.45 8.41 7.70
CA LEU A 15 3.35 9.87 7.60
C LEU A 15 2.02 10.34 7.01
N THR A 16 1.49 9.61 6.03
CA THR A 16 0.18 9.91 5.44
C THR A 16 -0.94 9.74 6.48
N VAL A 17 -0.93 8.64 7.23
CA VAL A 17 -1.93 8.37 8.27
C VAL A 17 -1.88 9.44 9.37
N ARG A 18 -0.69 9.78 9.87
CA ARG A 18 -0.53 10.83 10.88
C ARG A 18 -1.04 12.19 10.43
N GLU A 19 -0.86 12.52 9.16
CA GLU A 19 -1.36 13.79 8.62
C GLU A 19 -2.90 13.79 8.47
N LEU A 20 -3.50 12.65 8.11
CA LEU A 20 -4.95 12.49 8.12
C LEU A 20 -5.52 12.64 9.53
N GLU A 21 -4.91 11.99 10.52
CA GLU A 21 -5.28 12.11 11.94
C GLU A 21 -5.17 13.56 12.42
N ARG A 22 -4.06 14.24 12.11
CA ARG A 22 -3.84 15.64 12.48
C ARG A 22 -4.91 16.58 11.91
N ARG A 23 -5.46 16.24 10.74
CA ARG A 23 -6.53 17.00 10.07
C ARG A 23 -7.94 16.52 10.44
N ALA A 24 -8.07 15.56 11.35
CA ALA A 24 -9.34 14.91 11.69
C ALA A 24 -10.08 14.35 10.46
N LEU A 25 -9.32 13.84 9.48
CA LEU A 25 -9.89 13.21 8.28
C LEU A 25 -10.02 11.71 8.51
N PRO A 26 -11.21 11.11 8.29
CA PRO A 26 -11.39 9.69 8.47
C PRO A 26 -10.65 8.89 7.40
N LEU A 27 -9.96 7.83 7.82
CA LEU A 27 -9.36 6.85 6.94
C LEU A 27 -10.24 5.59 6.92
N ALA A 28 -10.86 5.28 5.79
CA ALA A 28 -11.68 4.07 5.65
C ALA A 28 -10.86 2.76 5.80
N GLY A 29 -9.55 2.84 5.59
CA GLY A 29 -8.59 1.75 5.73
C GLY A 29 -7.51 1.82 4.67
N TRP A 30 -6.71 0.76 4.56
CA TRP A 30 -5.58 0.70 3.65
C TRP A 30 -5.46 -0.63 2.90
N ILE A 31 -4.83 -0.57 1.73
CA ILE A 31 -4.58 -1.70 0.84
C ILE A 31 -3.08 -1.77 0.60
N LEU A 32 -2.49 -2.96 0.75
CA LEU A 32 -1.14 -3.24 0.29
C LEU A 32 -1.20 -3.75 -1.15
N ASN A 33 -0.51 -3.09 -2.07
CA ASN A 33 -0.47 -3.45 -3.49
C ASN A 33 0.93 -3.88 -3.89
N GLU A 34 1.09 -5.15 -4.25
CA GLU A 34 2.34 -5.68 -4.80
C GLU A 34 2.60 -5.10 -6.19
N VAL A 35 3.72 -4.38 -6.35
CA VAL A 35 4.05 -3.67 -7.59
C VAL A 35 5.12 -4.38 -8.43
N SER A 36 5.69 -5.46 -7.92
CA SER A 36 6.67 -6.29 -8.61
C SER A 36 6.41 -7.76 -8.32
N SER A 37 6.77 -8.64 -9.25
CA SER A 37 6.85 -10.08 -9.01
C SER A 37 8.11 -10.49 -8.24
N GLU A 38 9.11 -9.61 -8.18
CA GLU A 38 10.36 -9.83 -7.45
C GLU A 38 10.13 -9.65 -5.95
N ARG A 39 10.56 -10.64 -5.16
CA ARG A 39 10.53 -10.56 -3.70
C ARG A 39 11.81 -9.95 -3.18
N THR A 40 11.64 -9.00 -2.27
CA THR A 40 12.69 -8.36 -1.50
C THR A 40 12.41 -8.53 -0.02
N VAL A 41 13.44 -8.40 0.83
CA VAL A 41 13.25 -8.39 2.30
C VAL A 41 12.21 -7.34 2.71
N ALA A 42 12.21 -6.17 2.06
CA ALA A 42 11.22 -5.14 2.33
C ALA A 42 9.80 -5.61 1.97
N SER A 43 9.59 -6.17 0.76
CA SER A 43 8.25 -6.61 0.35
C SER A 43 7.69 -7.72 1.26
N GLU A 44 8.56 -8.56 1.82
CA GLU A 44 8.16 -9.65 2.71
C GLU A 44 7.83 -9.16 4.13
N THR A 45 8.47 -8.09 4.60
CA THR A 45 8.34 -7.59 5.99
C THR A 45 7.40 -6.38 6.12
N ASN A 46 7.12 -5.67 5.03
CA ASN A 46 6.29 -4.46 5.04
C ASN A 46 4.86 -4.71 5.52
N LEU A 47 4.23 -5.84 5.13
CA LEU A 47 2.85 -6.15 5.52
C LEU A 47 2.72 -6.27 7.03
N GLU A 48 3.61 -7.02 7.67
CA GLU A 48 3.62 -7.19 9.13
C GLU A 48 3.87 -5.85 9.81
N THR A 49 4.90 -5.13 9.39
CA THR A 49 5.26 -3.82 9.96
C THR A 49 4.10 -2.83 9.88
N LEU A 50 3.45 -2.72 8.71
CA LEU A 50 2.32 -1.82 8.52
C LEU A 50 1.08 -2.28 9.29
N THR A 51 0.86 -3.58 9.42
CA THR A 51 -0.25 -4.12 10.22
C THR A 51 -0.09 -3.77 11.69
N SER A 52 1.14 -3.83 12.23
CA SER A 52 1.42 -3.40 13.60
C SER A 52 1.21 -1.91 13.83
N LEU A 53 1.50 -1.07 12.82
CA LEU A 53 1.38 0.39 12.93
C LEU A 53 -0.03 0.93 12.66
N LEU A 54 -0.74 0.33 11.69
CA LEU A 54 -1.97 0.86 11.12
C LEU A 54 -3.20 -0.03 11.37
N GLY A 55 -3.01 -1.20 11.99
CA GLY A 55 -4.00 -2.27 11.99
C GLY A 55 -4.05 -3.02 10.65
N PRO A 56 -4.88 -4.08 10.56
CA PRO A 56 -4.94 -4.94 9.39
C PRO A 56 -5.39 -4.18 8.13
N PRO A 57 -4.85 -4.51 6.94
CA PRO A 57 -5.32 -3.94 5.69
C PRO A 57 -6.72 -4.47 5.35
N ILE A 58 -7.47 -3.71 4.56
CA ILE A 58 -8.72 -4.18 3.95
C ILE A 58 -8.44 -5.29 2.95
N ALA A 59 -7.33 -5.18 2.21
CA ALA A 59 -6.92 -6.16 1.22
C ALA A 59 -5.41 -6.10 0.98
N VAL A 60 -4.86 -7.25 0.58
CA VAL A 60 -3.53 -7.36 -0.03
C VAL A 60 -3.74 -7.79 -1.47
N ARG A 61 -3.28 -6.98 -2.42
CA ARG A 61 -3.40 -7.27 -3.85
C ARG A 61 -2.06 -7.77 -4.36
N GLY A 62 -2.04 -9.04 -4.78
CA GLY A 62 -0.88 -9.65 -5.41
C GLY A 62 -0.52 -8.96 -6.73
N TYR A 63 0.73 -9.16 -7.18
CA TYR A 63 1.22 -8.49 -8.37
C TYR A 63 0.40 -8.88 -9.59
N GLN A 64 -0.03 -7.89 -10.35
CA GLN A 64 -0.68 -8.08 -11.63
C GLN A 64 0.21 -7.50 -12.71
N GLN A 65 0.36 -8.25 -13.80
CA GLN A 65 1.03 -7.73 -14.97
C GLN A 65 0.29 -6.45 -15.42
N PRO A 66 1.02 -5.38 -15.76
CA PRO A 66 0.40 -4.14 -16.20
C PRO A 66 -0.58 -4.45 -17.34
N ALA A 67 -1.86 -4.14 -17.10
CA ALA A 67 -2.85 -4.29 -18.15
C ALA A 67 -2.45 -3.36 -19.30
N VAL A 68 -2.38 -3.91 -20.51
CA VAL A 68 -2.33 -3.07 -21.71
C VAL A 68 -3.69 -2.41 -21.79
N LEU A 69 -3.75 -1.13 -21.38
CA LEU A 69 -4.95 -0.33 -21.56
C LEU A 69 -5.16 -0.19 -23.06
N ASP A 70 -6.29 -0.68 -23.56
CA ASP A 70 -6.69 -0.41 -24.94
C ASP A 70 -6.95 1.11 -25.04
N PRO A 71 -6.21 1.85 -25.89
CA PRO A 71 -6.39 3.30 -26.04
C PRO A 71 -7.77 3.70 -26.55
N ARG A 72 -8.61 2.74 -26.99
CA ARG A 72 -9.99 2.96 -27.42
C ARG A 72 -11.02 3.00 -26.29
N VAL A 73 -10.61 2.77 -25.04
CA VAL A 73 -11.50 2.69 -23.86
C VAL A 73 -11.52 4.00 -23.05
N PHE A 74 -10.86 5.06 -23.54
CA PHE A 74 -10.90 6.41 -22.99
C PHE A 74 -11.48 7.42 -23.98
#